data_AF-A0A9P8PSA3-F1
#
_entry.id   AF-A0A9P8PSA3-F1
#
_cell.length_a   1.000
_cell.length_b   1.000
_cell.length_c   1.000
_cell.angle_alpha   90.00
_cell.angle_beta   90.00
_cell.angle_gamma   90.00
#
_symmetry.space_group_name_H-M   'P 1'
#
loop_
_entity.id
_entity.type
_entity.pdbx_description
1 polymer ?
#
loop_
_entity_poly.entity_id
_entity_poly.type
_entity_poly.pdbx_seq_one_letter_code
_entity_poly.pdbx_strand_id
1 'polypeptide(L)'
;PSKINLGVGAYRDNNGKPWILPSVKKAEEVLAKTEESKEYVPIVGSPKFNELIKTLLYSHDDAGKQLLKDGRVLTSQGISGTGSLRVLGEFVRTFYPTSKKVLVPNPT
;
A
#
# COMPACT_ATOMS: atom_id res chain seq x y z
N PRO A 1 -2.60 -34.96 -9.31
CA PRO A 1 -3.36 -34.80 -8.04
C PRO A 1 -2.52 -34.20 -6.91
N SER A 2 -1.24 -34.59 -6.77
CA SER A 2 -0.33 -34.12 -5.72
C SER A 2 0.58 -32.97 -6.18
N LYS A 3 0.01 -31.87 -6.68
CA LYS A 3 0.79 -30.68 -7.09
C LYS A 3 0.85 -29.69 -5.92
N ILE A 4 2.06 -29.26 -5.55
CA ILE A 4 2.30 -28.21 -4.55
C ILE A 4 2.78 -26.96 -5.28
N ASN A 5 2.15 -25.81 -5.02
CA ASN A 5 2.56 -24.53 -5.61
C ASN A 5 3.51 -23.81 -4.66
N LEU A 6 4.77 -23.67 -5.07
CA LEU A 6 5.82 -22.92 -4.36
C LEU A 6 6.31 -21.68 -5.14
N GLY A 7 5.64 -21.33 -6.25
CA GLY A 7 6.09 -20.24 -7.13
C GLY A 7 5.51 -18.88 -6.74
N VAL A 8 4.24 -18.83 -6.35
CA VAL A 8 3.58 -17.57 -6.02
C VAL A 8 3.68 -17.30 -4.52
N GLY A 9 4.16 -16.12 -4.14
CA GLY A 9 4.23 -15.63 -2.75
C GLY A 9 2.87 -15.25 -2.17
N ALA A 10 1.83 -16.07 -2.40
CA ALA A 10 0.50 -15.87 -1.83
C ALA A 10 0.33 -16.74 -0.59
N TYR A 11 -0.06 -16.13 0.52
CA TYR A 11 -0.24 -16.84 1.78
C TYR A 11 -1.34 -17.92 1.68
N ARG A 12 -1.09 -19.05 2.35
CA ARG A 12 -1.97 -20.21 2.42
C ARG A 12 -2.07 -20.72 3.86
N ASP A 13 -3.18 -21.33 4.20
CA ASP A 13 -3.34 -22.03 5.48
C ASP A 13 -2.61 -23.39 5.50
N ASN A 14 -2.69 -24.10 6.63
CA ASN A 14 -2.07 -25.42 6.82
C ASN A 14 -2.60 -26.50 5.85
N ASN A 15 -3.72 -26.25 5.17
CA ASN A 15 -4.31 -27.13 4.17
C ASN A 15 -4.01 -26.67 2.73
N GLY A 16 -3.16 -25.66 2.55
CA GLY A 16 -2.79 -25.10 1.25
C GLY A 16 -3.89 -24.24 0.60
N LYS A 17 -4.92 -23.82 1.34
CA LYS A 17 -6.01 -22.99 0.84
C LYS A 17 -5.73 -21.49 1.05
N PRO A 18 -6.29 -20.58 0.21
CA PRO A 18 -6.23 -19.15 0.48
C PRO A 18 -6.80 -18.82 1.85
N TRP A 19 -6.08 -18.00 2.62
CA TRP A 19 -6.50 -17.62 3.96
C TRP A 19 -6.86 -16.13 4.02
N ILE A 20 -8.09 -15.85 4.41
CA ILE A 20 -8.57 -14.48 4.65
C ILE A 20 -8.37 -14.19 6.14
N LEU A 21 -7.65 -13.11 6.44
CA LEU A 21 -7.38 -12.71 7.81
C LEU A 21 -8.70 -12.43 8.56
N PRO A 22 -8.84 -12.85 9.84
CA PRO A 22 -10.04 -12.56 10.63
C PRO A 22 -10.33 -11.05 10.75
N SER A 23 -9.29 -10.22 10.81
CA SER A 23 -9.43 -8.75 10.84
C SER A 23 -10.04 -8.20 9.55
N VAL A 24 -9.69 -8.77 8.40
CA VAL A 24 -10.25 -8.38 7.10
C VAL A 24 -11.72 -8.78 7.00
N LYS A 25 -12.08 -10.01 7.40
CA LYS A 25 -13.49 -10.44 7.45
C LYS A 25 -14.35 -9.51 8.31
N LYS A 26 -13.84 -9.13 9.49
CA LYS A 26 -14.55 -8.20 10.37
C LYS A 26 -14.70 -6.81 9.73
N ALA A 27 -13.69 -6.33 9.02
CA ALA A 27 -13.77 -5.05 8.29
C ALA A 27 -14.81 -5.11 7.15
N GLU A 28 -14.88 -6.23 6.42
CA GLU A 28 -15.89 -6.46 5.38
C GLU A 28 -17.31 -6.44 5.96
N GLU A 29 -17.55 -7.09 7.10
CA GLU A 29 -18.85 -7.05 7.79
C GLU A 29 -19.26 -5.64 8.25
N VAL A 30 -18.29 -4.83 8.71
CA VAL A 30 -18.53 -3.43 9.08
C VAL A 30 -18.91 -2.63 7.84
N LEU A 31 -18.11 -2.72 6.77
CA LEU A 31 -18.36 -2.01 5.52
C LEU A 31 -19.73 -2.36 4.94
N ALA A 32 -20.10 -3.65 4.91
CA ALA A 32 -21.40 -4.08 4.41
C ALA A 32 -22.59 -3.48 5.17
N LYS A 33 -22.41 -3.09 6.44
CA LYS A 33 -23.45 -2.48 7.28
C LYS A 33 -23.44 -0.95 7.25
N THR A 34 -22.29 -0.33 7.01
CA THR A 34 -22.08 1.12 7.19
C THR A 34 -21.79 1.88 5.91
N GLU A 35 -21.49 1.21 4.80
CA GLU A 35 -21.19 1.87 3.53
C GLU A 35 -22.48 2.44 2.92
N GLU A 36 -22.50 3.77 2.71
CA GLU A 36 -23.68 4.48 2.23
C GLU A 36 -23.66 4.74 0.72
N SER A 37 -22.47 4.77 0.10
CA SER A 37 -22.31 5.10 -1.32
C SER A 37 -21.06 4.47 -1.94
N LYS A 38 -20.98 4.50 -3.27
CA LYS A 38 -19.82 4.05 -4.07
C LYS A 38 -19.31 5.15 -4.99
N GLU A 39 -19.45 6.39 -4.52
CA GLU A 39 -19.04 7.57 -5.26
C GLU A 39 -17.52 7.60 -5.49
N TYR A 40 -17.11 8.42 -6.45
CA TYR A 40 -15.70 8.64 -6.72
C TYR A 40 -14.98 9.20 -5.49
N VAL A 41 -13.86 8.57 -5.14
CA VAL A 41 -12.89 9.15 -4.19
C VAL A 41 -12.08 10.27 -4.88
N PRO A 42 -11.48 11.19 -4.12
CA PRO A 42 -10.54 12.16 -4.67
C PRO A 42 -9.41 11.50 -5.48
N ILE A 43 -8.80 12.24 -6.40
CA ILE A 43 -7.71 11.74 -7.27
C ILE A 43 -6.55 11.15 -6.44
N VAL A 44 -6.26 11.73 -5.28
CA VAL A 44 -5.21 11.26 -4.36
C VAL A 44 -5.64 10.09 -3.47
N GLY A 45 -6.87 9.60 -3.64
CA GLY A 45 -7.49 8.55 -2.85
C GLY A 45 -8.27 9.05 -1.64
N SER A 46 -8.65 8.11 -0.77
CA SER A 46 -9.38 8.40 0.46
C SER A 46 -8.52 9.18 1.46
N PRO A 47 -8.95 10.37 1.92
CA PRO A 47 -8.21 11.16 2.90
C PRO A 47 -7.94 10.38 4.19
N LYS A 48 -8.92 9.59 4.66
CA LYS A 48 -8.77 8.81 5.89
C LYS A 48 -7.76 7.67 5.73
N PHE A 49 -7.81 6.97 4.59
CA PHE A 49 -6.82 5.95 4.28
C PHE A 49 -5.41 6.54 4.24
N ASN A 50 -5.24 7.68 3.56
CA ASN A 50 -3.96 8.37 3.42
C ASN A 50 -3.37 8.81 4.77
N GLU A 51 -4.20 9.29 5.69
CA GLU A 51 -3.79 9.66 7.05
C GLU A 51 -3.35 8.42 7.87
N LEU A 52 -4.15 7.35 7.83
CA LEU A 52 -3.89 6.13 8.60
C LEU A 52 -2.62 5.43 8.12
N ILE A 53 -2.41 5.31 6.80
CA ILE A 53 -1.19 4.70 6.24
C ILE A 53 0.03 5.55 6.54
N LYS A 54 -0.07 6.89 6.43
CA LYS A 54 1.01 7.80 6.80
C LYS A 54 1.44 7.59 8.27
N THR A 55 0.46 7.47 9.17
CA THR A 55 0.74 7.18 10.58
C THR A 55 1.36 5.80 10.75
N LEU A 56 0.73 4.76 10.21
CA LEU A 56 1.18 3.37 10.30
C LEU A 56 2.64 3.19 9.89
N LEU A 57 3.06 3.82 8.79
CA LEU A 57 4.41 3.67 8.25
C LEU A 57 5.47 4.46 9.04
N TYR A 58 5.15 5.65 9.54
CA TYR A 58 6.16 6.59 10.06
C TYR A 58 6.09 6.84 11.56
N SER A 59 5.11 6.31 12.31
CA SER A 59 4.97 6.61 13.74
C SER A 59 5.77 5.70 14.67
N HIS A 60 6.54 4.75 14.14
CA HIS A 60 7.18 3.68 14.93
C HIS A 60 8.51 4.10 15.58
N ASP A 61 9.16 5.15 15.09
CA ASP A 61 10.38 5.70 15.65
C ASP A 61 10.34 7.24 15.72
N ASP A 62 11.33 7.84 16.39
CA ASP A 62 11.33 9.29 16.62
C ASP A 62 11.67 10.09 15.36
N ALA A 63 12.46 9.52 14.45
CA ALA A 63 12.78 10.15 13.17
C ALA A 63 11.54 10.29 12.28
N GLY A 64 10.77 9.22 12.15
CA GLY A 64 9.50 9.20 11.41
C GLY A 64 8.45 10.09 12.06
N LYS A 65 8.31 10.07 13.39
CA LYS A 65 7.41 11.01 14.11
C LYS A 65 7.78 12.46 13.83
N GLN A 66 9.07 12.80 13.78
CA GLN A 66 9.51 14.15 13.46
C GLN A 66 9.13 14.55 12.02
N LEU A 67 9.31 13.65 11.03
CA LEU A 67 8.84 13.89 9.66
C LEU A 67 7.33 14.13 9.57
N LEU A 68 6.54 13.42 10.39
CA LEU A 68 5.09 13.63 10.48
C LEU A 68 4.76 15.01 11.07
N LYS A 69 5.41 15.38 12.18
CA LYS A 69 5.23 16.67 12.87
C LYS A 69 5.58 17.85 11.97
N ASP A 70 6.64 17.72 11.18
CA ASP A 70 7.12 18.77 10.27
C ASP A 70 6.33 18.83 8.94
N GLY A 71 5.33 17.97 8.76
CA GLY A 71 4.51 17.96 7.53
C GLY A 71 5.27 17.47 6.28
N ARG A 72 6.36 16.72 6.45
CA ARG A 72 7.27 16.32 5.36
C ARG A 72 6.88 15.02 4.64
N VAL A 73 5.82 14.36 5.10
CA VAL A 73 5.31 13.12 4.48
C VAL A 73 3.99 13.40 3.78
N LEU A 74 3.94 13.11 2.47
CA LEU A 74 2.73 13.17 1.65
C LEU A 74 2.35 11.75 1.21
N THR A 75 1.05 11.49 1.09
CA THR A 75 0.52 10.20 0.67
C THR A 75 -0.51 10.38 -0.46
N SER A 76 -0.45 9.49 -1.43
CA SER A 76 -1.44 9.34 -2.50
C SER A 76 -1.70 7.85 -2.69
N GLN A 77 -2.97 7.46 -2.74
CA GLN A 77 -3.37 6.06 -2.83
C GLN A 77 -3.06 5.50 -4.23
N GLY A 78 -2.20 4.47 -4.30
CA GLY A 78 -1.88 3.76 -5.53
C GLY A 78 -2.61 2.41 -5.66
N ILE A 79 -2.57 1.84 -6.88
CA ILE A 79 -3.08 0.48 -7.13
C ILE A 79 -2.04 -0.55 -6.68
N SER A 80 -2.08 -0.88 -5.38
CA SER A 80 -1.10 -1.75 -4.73
C SER A 80 0.35 -1.27 -4.95
N GLY A 81 1.35 -2.14 -4.75
CA GLY A 81 2.76 -1.80 -4.90
C GLY A 81 3.14 -1.40 -6.33
N THR A 82 2.73 -2.18 -7.34
CA THR A 82 3.09 -1.93 -8.75
C THR A 82 2.53 -0.60 -9.27
N GLY A 83 1.27 -0.29 -8.96
CA GLY A 83 0.67 0.99 -9.34
C GLY A 83 1.34 2.17 -8.64
N SER A 84 1.70 2.00 -7.37
CA SER A 84 2.44 3.02 -6.60
C SER A 84 3.81 3.30 -7.22
N LEU A 85 4.58 2.25 -7.58
CA LEU A 85 5.87 2.38 -8.25
C LEU A 85 5.75 3.01 -9.63
N ARG A 86 4.69 2.71 -10.38
CA ARG A 86 4.43 3.32 -11.70
C ARG A 86 4.23 4.83 -11.59
N VAL A 87 3.43 5.28 -10.63
CA VAL A 87 3.18 6.72 -10.38
C VAL A 87 4.46 7.41 -9.90
N LEU A 88 5.18 6.80 -8.95
CA LEU A 88 6.47 7.33 -8.47
C LEU A 88 7.50 7.45 -9.60
N GLY A 89 7.58 6.43 -10.45
CA GLY A 89 8.47 6.43 -11.62
C GLY A 89 8.14 7.56 -12.61
N GLU A 90 6.85 7.80 -12.89
CA GLU A 90 6.45 8.94 -13.73
C GLU A 90 6.77 10.28 -13.08
N PHE A 91 6.53 10.39 -11.78
CA PHE A 91 6.79 11.60 -11.02
C PHE A 91 8.29 11.96 -11.09
N VAL A 92 9.17 11.01 -10.77
CA VAL A 92 10.63 11.21 -10.87
C VAL A 92 11.04 11.53 -12.31
N ARG A 93 10.53 10.78 -13.31
CA ARG A 93 10.83 11.01 -14.73
C ARG A 93 10.44 12.43 -15.20
N THR A 94 9.33 12.95 -14.69
CA THR A 94 8.73 14.23 -15.11
C THR A 94 9.39 15.40 -14.41
N PHE A 95 9.58 15.31 -13.09
CA PHE A 95 9.96 16.45 -12.26
C PHE A 95 11.42 16.47 -11.83
N TYR A 96 12.17 15.38 -12.00
CA TYR A 96 13.59 15.34 -11.69
C TYR A 96 14.42 15.52 -12.97
N PRO A 97 15.02 16.71 -13.21
CA PRO A 97 15.64 17.06 -14.49
C PRO A 97 17.03 16.44 -14.68
N THR A 98 17.60 15.83 -13.64
CA THR A 98 18.97 15.32 -13.64
C THR A 98 19.01 13.81 -13.94
N SER A 99 20.01 13.10 -13.42
CA SER A 99 20.24 11.68 -13.69
C SER A 99 19.00 10.84 -13.36
N LYS A 100 18.52 10.09 -14.36
CA LYS A 100 17.38 9.16 -14.26
C LYS A 100 17.82 7.72 -13.97
N LYS A 101 19.06 7.53 -13.50
CA LYS A 101 19.58 6.20 -13.15
C LYS A 101 18.94 5.72 -11.85
N VAL A 102 18.18 4.64 -11.93
CA VAL A 102 17.59 3.96 -10.76
C VAL A 102 18.48 2.78 -10.38
N LEU A 103 18.92 2.74 -9.13
CA LEU A 103 19.73 1.63 -8.59
C LEU A 103 18.79 0.63 -7.91
N VAL A 104 18.95 -0.65 -8.24
CA VAL A 104 18.20 -1.76 -7.64
C VAL A 104 19.17 -2.82 -7.08
N PRO A 105 18.82 -3.53 -5.99
CA PRO A 105 19.63 -4.62 -5.46
C PRO A 105 19.77 -5.79 -6.45
N ASN A 106 20.79 -6.62 -6.24
CA ASN A 106 21.00 -7.87 -6.99
C ASN A 106 21.08 -9.05 -6.00
N PRO A 107 20.05 -9.93 -5.93
CA PRO A 107 18.78 -9.90 -6.66
C PRO A 107 17.79 -8.85 -6.11
N THR A 108 16.67 -8.66 -6.80
CA THR A 108 15.52 -7.85 -6.37
C THR A 108 14.23 -8.66 -6.34
#